data_AF-A0A1F6ZUZ6-F1
#
_entry.id   AF-A0A1F6ZUZ6-F1
#
_cell.length_a   1.000
_cell.length_b   1.000
_cell.length_c   1.000
_cell.angle_alpha   90.00
_cell.angle_beta   90.00
_cell.angle_gamma   90.00
#
_symmetry.space_group_name_H-M   'P 1'
#
loop_
_entity.id
_entity.type
_entity.pdbx_description
1 polymer ?
#
loop_
_entity_poly.entity_id
_entity_poly.type
_entity_poly.pdbx_seq_one_letter_code
_entity_poly.pdbx_strand_id
1 'polypeptide(L)'
;MEIFHKKNISLPLLGFLQGLGVAAYCSLVGFFMIHANTWFPIPQVFFGPAPFLMLFVVSALITALIVFYKPYLLFFEKKQKTQALQLVVYTTAWIAIFLFLFLIGVAILR
;
A
#
# COMPACT_ATOMS: atom_id res chain seq x y z
N MET A 1 -4.91 -19.56 1.38
CA MET A 1 -3.49 -19.89 1.59
C MET A 1 -2.97 -20.96 0.60
N GLU A 2 -3.59 -21.17 -0.57
CA GLU A 2 -3.15 -22.21 -1.53
C GLU A 2 -3.03 -21.76 -3.01
N ILE A 3 -3.16 -20.46 -3.33
CA ILE A 3 -3.21 -20.03 -4.74
C ILE A 3 -1.80 -19.77 -5.35
N PHE A 4 -0.73 -19.82 -4.55
CA PHE A 4 0.58 -19.28 -4.98
C PHE A 4 1.71 -20.30 -5.16
N HIS A 5 1.44 -21.60 -5.08
CA HIS A 5 2.50 -22.62 -5.19
C HIS A 5 2.95 -22.92 -6.64
N LYS A 6 2.28 -22.42 -7.68
CA LYS A 6 2.50 -22.89 -9.07
C LYS A 6 2.57 -21.81 -10.15
N LYS A 7 3.26 -20.71 -9.94
CA LYS A 7 3.58 -19.81 -11.08
C LYS A 7 4.93 -19.12 -10.90
N ASN A 8 5.80 -19.30 -11.89
CA ASN A 8 7.02 -18.53 -12.12
C ASN A 8 6.63 -17.06 -12.39
N ILE A 9 6.20 -16.34 -11.34
CA ILE A 9 5.85 -14.92 -11.46
C ILE A 9 7.15 -14.13 -11.37
N SER A 10 7.48 -13.44 -12.46
CA SER A 10 8.64 -12.56 -12.54
C SER A 10 8.57 -11.50 -11.41
N LEU A 11 9.69 -11.25 -10.75
CA LEU A 11 9.86 -10.22 -9.72
C LEU A 11 9.17 -8.88 -10.07
N PRO A 12 9.28 -8.35 -11.32
CA PRO A 12 8.59 -7.12 -11.70
C PRO A 12 7.06 -7.23 -11.71
N LEU A 13 6.48 -8.35 -12.17
CA LEU A 13 5.02 -8.51 -12.20
C LEU A 13 4.44 -8.56 -10.79
N LEU A 14 5.19 -9.13 -9.85
CA LEU A 14 4.77 -9.17 -8.47
C LEU A 14 4.91 -7.80 -7.79
N GLY A 15 5.99 -7.05 -8.08
CA GLY A 15 6.13 -5.67 -7.61
C GLY A 15 5.00 -4.76 -8.12
N PHE A 16 4.61 -4.95 -9.38
CA PHE A 16 3.46 -4.27 -9.98
C PHE A 16 2.15 -4.61 -9.25
N LEU A 17 1.88 -5.90 -8.97
CA LEU A 17 0.66 -6.31 -8.29
C LEU A 17 0.59 -5.80 -6.84
N GLN A 18 1.73 -5.76 -6.13
CA GLN A 18 1.84 -5.14 -4.81
C GLN A 18 1.57 -3.63 -4.88
N GLY A 19 2.17 -2.93 -5.85
CA GLY A 19 1.93 -1.50 -6.07
C GLY A 19 0.47 -1.20 -6.43
N LEU A 20 -0.15 -2.00 -7.28
CA LEU A 20 -1.57 -1.90 -7.64
C LEU A 20 -2.47 -2.09 -6.41
N GLY A 21 -2.17 -3.07 -5.56
CA GLY A 21 -2.91 -3.32 -4.32
C GLY A 21 -2.81 -2.14 -3.34
N VAL A 22 -1.62 -1.56 -3.20
CA VAL A 22 -1.40 -0.35 -2.39
C VAL A 22 -2.17 0.84 -2.96
N ALA A 23 -2.09 1.08 -4.27
CA ALA A 23 -2.79 2.18 -4.92
C ALA A 23 -4.32 2.07 -4.80
N ALA A 24 -4.87 0.86 -5.01
CA ALA A 24 -6.29 0.58 -4.84
C ALA A 24 -6.75 0.81 -3.37
N TYR A 25 -5.97 0.33 -2.40
CA TYR A 25 -6.26 0.53 -0.98
C TYR A 25 -6.22 2.01 -0.58
N CYS A 26 -5.19 2.75 -1.00
CA CYS A 26 -5.10 4.20 -0.75
C CYS A 26 -6.27 4.98 -1.37
N SER A 27 -6.73 4.57 -2.56
CA SER A 27 -7.87 5.19 -3.24
C SER A 27 -9.18 4.96 -2.46
N LEU A 28 -9.38 3.74 -1.93
CA LEU A 28 -10.49 3.41 -1.04
C LEU A 28 -10.47 4.23 0.25
N VAL A 29 -9.30 4.37 0.89
CA VAL A 29 -9.15 5.19 2.10
C VAL A 29 -9.43 6.66 1.79
N GLY A 30 -8.94 7.19 0.67
CA GLY A 30 -9.25 8.56 0.22
C GLY A 30 -10.73 8.79 -0.01
N PHE A 31 -11.42 7.84 -0.64
CA PHE A 31 -12.88 7.88 -0.83
C PHE A 31 -13.63 7.86 0.51
N PHE A 32 -13.19 7.03 1.44
CA PHE A 32 -13.74 6.99 2.80
C PHE A 32 -13.55 8.34 3.51
N MET A 33 -12.37 8.96 3.41
CA MET A 33 -12.10 10.27 4.01
C MET A 33 -13.02 11.38 3.49
N ILE A 34 -13.35 11.38 2.19
CA ILE A 34 -14.27 12.37 1.59
C ILE A 34 -15.67 12.25 2.21
N HIS A 35 -16.14 11.03 2.47
CA HIS A 35 -17.47 10.78 3.04
C HIS A 35 -17.49 10.75 4.58
N ALA A 36 -16.32 10.63 5.22
CA ALA A 36 -16.19 10.51 6.66
C ALA A 36 -16.80 11.71 7.40
N ASN A 37 -16.62 12.93 6.89
CA ASN A 37 -17.19 14.14 7.50
C ASN A 37 -18.73 14.16 7.45
N THR A 38 -19.34 13.49 6.48
CA THR A 38 -20.80 13.40 6.33
C THR A 38 -21.39 12.31 7.23
N TRP A 39 -20.70 11.18 7.37
CA TRP A 39 -21.18 10.05 8.19
C TRP A 39 -20.85 10.21 9.68
N PHE A 40 -19.76 10.90 9.99
CA PHE A 40 -19.34 11.20 11.35
C PHE A 40 -19.19 12.72 11.48
N PRO A 41 -20.28 13.44 11.81
CA PRO A 41 -20.19 14.83 12.26
C PRO A 41 -19.56 14.84 13.66
N ILE A 42 -18.22 14.76 13.72
CA ILE A 42 -17.49 14.73 14.99
C ILE A 42 -17.41 16.18 15.52
N PRO A 43 -17.86 16.47 16.75
CA PRO A 43 -17.62 17.78 17.36
C PRO A 43 -16.10 18.00 17.51
N GLN A 44 -15.63 19.24 17.37
CA GLN A 44 -14.21 19.67 17.30
C GLN A 44 -13.37 19.40 18.58
N VAL A 45 -13.82 18.50 19.44
CA VAL A 45 -13.12 18.03 20.64
C VAL A 45 -12.09 16.98 20.24
N PHE A 46 -11.07 16.77 21.08
CA PHE A 46 -9.93 15.83 20.96
C PHE A 46 -10.20 14.45 20.30
N PHE A 47 -11.44 13.96 20.28
CA PHE A 47 -11.89 12.78 19.53
C PHE A 47 -11.98 12.98 18.00
N GLY A 48 -11.81 14.19 17.47
CA GLY A 48 -11.81 14.47 16.02
C GLY A 48 -10.59 13.91 15.30
N PRO A 49 -9.34 14.24 15.71
CA PRO A 49 -8.13 13.81 15.01
C PRO A 49 -7.72 12.36 15.31
N ALA A 50 -8.02 11.85 16.51
CA ALA A 50 -7.52 10.55 16.96
C ALA A 50 -7.95 9.36 16.07
N PRO A 51 -9.22 9.22 15.64
CA PRO A 51 -9.65 8.15 14.74
C PRO A 51 -8.99 8.26 13.36
N PHE A 52 -8.74 9.48 12.90
CA PHE A 52 -8.02 9.72 11.65
C PHE A 52 -6.56 9.26 11.73
N LEU A 53 -5.86 9.58 12.83
CA LEU A 53 -4.50 9.08 13.07
C LEU A 53 -4.48 7.56 13.19
N MET A 54 -5.48 6.94 13.83
CA MET A 54 -5.59 5.48 13.88
C MET A 54 -5.80 4.87 12.49
N LEU A 55 -6.69 5.44 11.68
CA LEU A 55 -6.90 5.00 10.29
C LEU A 55 -5.62 5.12 9.46
N PHE A 56 -4.85 6.19 9.65
CA PHE A 56 -3.56 6.38 9.02
C PHE A 56 -2.55 5.29 9.43
N VAL A 57 -2.43 4.97 10.71
CA VAL A 57 -1.53 3.91 11.20
C VAL A 57 -1.96 2.53 10.69
N VAL A 58 -3.26 2.23 10.72
CA VAL A 58 -3.81 0.97 10.18
C VAL A 58 -3.52 0.86 8.69
N SER A 59 -3.67 1.96 7.95
CA SER A 59 -3.34 2.04 6.52
C SER A 59 -1.86 1.78 6.25
N ALA A 60 -0.97 2.40 7.04
CA ALA A 60 0.47 2.17 6.98
C ALA A 60 0.84 0.70 7.29
N LEU A 61 0.17 0.08 8.27
CA LEU A 61 0.38 -1.34 8.59
C LEU A 61 -0.09 -2.27 7.48
N ILE A 62 -1.27 -2.03 6.90
CA ILE A 62 -1.81 -2.84 5.80
C ILE A 62 -0.90 -2.73 4.57
N THR A 63 -0.47 -1.52 4.21
CA THR A 63 0.47 -1.31 3.10
C THR A 63 1.83 -1.95 3.38
N ALA A 64 2.34 -1.86 4.61
CA ALA A 64 3.56 -2.57 5.01
C ALA A 64 3.39 -4.09 4.90
N LEU A 65 2.26 -4.67 5.33
CA LEU A 65 2.00 -6.10 5.17
C LEU A 65 1.99 -6.51 3.69
N ILE A 66 1.31 -5.77 2.82
CA ILE A 66 1.24 -6.08 1.38
C ILE A 66 2.63 -6.06 0.75
N VAL A 67 3.47 -5.10 1.12
CA VAL A 67 4.82 -4.93 0.55
C VAL A 67 5.83 -5.90 1.16
N PHE A 68 5.87 -6.02 2.48
CA PHE A 68 6.91 -6.74 3.21
C PHE A 68 6.62 -8.23 3.44
N TYR A 69 5.38 -8.70 3.27
CA TYR A 69 5.06 -10.12 3.49
C TYR A 69 5.94 -11.06 2.64
N LYS A 70 6.13 -10.75 1.35
CA LYS A 70 6.92 -11.60 0.46
C LYS A 70 8.45 -11.46 0.64
N PRO A 71 9.02 -10.26 0.79
CA PRO A 71 10.42 -10.09 1.19
C PRO A 71 10.74 -10.81 2.51
N TYR A 72 9.82 -10.76 3.49
CA TYR A 72 9.95 -11.46 4.76
C TYR A 72 10.03 -12.98 4.54
N LEU A 73 9.12 -13.54 3.75
CA LEU A 73 9.14 -14.97 3.41
C LEU A 73 10.43 -15.37 2.69
N LEU A 74 10.90 -14.58 1.72
CA LEU A 74 12.15 -14.83 0.99
C LEU A 74 13.40 -14.77 1.89
N PHE A 75 13.40 -13.84 2.86
CA PHE A 75 14.51 -13.65 3.78
C PHE A 75 14.63 -14.81 4.76
N PHE A 76 13.51 -15.24 5.36
CA PHE A 76 13.47 -16.27 6.39
C PHE A 76 13.48 -17.70 5.82
N GLU A 77 12.70 -18.00 4.78
CA GLU A 77 12.63 -19.38 4.24
C GLU A 77 13.76 -19.70 3.27
N LYS A 78 14.11 -18.77 2.37
CA LYS A 78 15.01 -19.07 1.25
C LYS A 78 16.45 -18.61 1.46
N LYS A 79 16.77 -17.90 2.55
CA LYS A 79 18.08 -17.26 2.83
C LYS A 79 18.59 -16.35 1.69
N GLN A 80 17.72 -15.95 0.75
CA GLN A 80 18.07 -15.15 -0.44
C GLN A 80 17.96 -13.66 -0.11
N LYS A 81 18.89 -13.19 0.74
CA LYS A 81 18.88 -11.82 1.28
C LYS A 81 18.92 -10.74 0.20
N THR A 82 19.70 -10.94 -0.87
CA THR A 82 19.83 -9.99 -1.99
C THR A 82 18.54 -9.87 -2.80
N GLN A 83 17.85 -10.99 -3.08
CA GLN A 83 16.59 -10.95 -3.82
C GLN A 83 15.45 -10.34 -3.01
N ALA A 84 15.43 -10.57 -1.69
CA ALA A 84 14.46 -9.92 -0.80
C ALA A 84 14.64 -8.39 -0.80
N LEU A 85 15.89 -7.91 -0.76
CA LEU A 85 16.21 -6.49 -0.75
C LEU A 85 15.91 -5.84 -2.11
N GLN A 86 16.26 -6.51 -3.21
CA GLN A 86 15.88 -6.08 -4.55
C GLN A 86 14.36 -5.99 -4.71
N LEU A 87 13.61 -6.96 -4.17
CA LEU A 87 12.15 -6.96 -4.27
C LEU A 87 11.53 -5.73 -3.59
N VAL A 88 12.01 -5.36 -2.40
CA VAL A 88 11.57 -4.14 -1.68
C VAL A 88 11.91 -2.90 -2.49
N VAL A 89 13.13 -2.78 -3.00
CA VAL A 89 13.54 -1.63 -3.82
C VAL A 89 12.68 -1.50 -5.07
N TYR A 90 12.39 -2.60 -5.76
CA TYR A 90 11.49 -2.59 -6.91
C TYR A 90 10.05 -2.22 -6.53
N THR A 91 9.53 -2.70 -5.39
CA THR A 91 8.18 -2.30 -4.93
C THR A 91 8.14 -0.82 -4.59
N THR A 92 9.14 -0.30 -3.87
CA THR A 92 9.23 1.13 -3.55
C THR A 92 9.33 1.99 -4.79
N ALA A 93 10.15 1.60 -5.79
CA ALA A 93 10.25 2.31 -7.06
C ALA A 93 8.90 2.34 -7.80
N TRP A 94 8.17 1.23 -7.85
CA TRP A 94 6.84 1.18 -8.46
C TRP A 94 5.81 2.02 -7.70
N ILE A 95 5.82 1.99 -6.37
CA ILE A 95 4.94 2.84 -5.55
C ILE A 95 5.24 4.32 -5.79
N ALA A 96 6.52 4.70 -5.91
CA ALA A 96 6.90 6.07 -6.25
C ALA A 96 6.39 6.47 -7.65
N ILE A 97 6.52 5.59 -8.66
CA ILE A 97 5.96 5.83 -10.00
C ILE A 97 4.44 6.02 -9.94
N PHE A 98 3.72 5.16 -9.21
CA PHE A 98 2.27 5.31 -9.04
C PHE A 98 1.90 6.62 -8.34
N LEU A 99 2.68 7.04 -7.34
CA LEU A 99 2.49 8.32 -6.67
C LEU A 99 2.67 9.51 -7.64
N PHE A 100 3.72 9.51 -8.46
CA PHE A 100 3.91 10.53 -9.48
C PHE A 100 2.79 10.54 -10.52
N LEU A 101 2.35 9.37 -11.00
CA LEU A 101 1.22 9.26 -11.92
C LEU A 101 -0.07 9.82 -11.31
N PHE A 102 -0.32 9.53 -10.02
CA PHE A 102 -1.50 10.04 -9.33
C PHE A 102 -1.44 11.58 -9.18
N LEU A 103 -0.28 12.13 -8.81
CA LEU A 103 -0.08 13.59 -8.73
C LEU A 103 -0.25 14.28 -10.08
N ILE A 104 0.30 13.71 -11.15
CA ILE A 104 0.12 14.23 -12.52
C ILE A 104 -1.35 14.17 -12.93
N GLY A 105 -2.04 13.05 -12.65
CA GLY A 105 -3.47 12.91 -12.93
C GLY A 105 -4.31 13.98 -12.22
N VAL A 106 -4.02 14.24 -10.94
CA VAL A 106 -4.68 15.32 -10.18
C VAL A 106 -4.35 16.70 -10.76
N ALA A 107 -3.11 16.94 -11.20
CA ALA A 107 -2.70 18.20 -11.79
C ALA A 107 -3.35 18.49 -13.16
N ILE A 108 -3.65 17.44 -13.94
CA ILE A 108 -4.33 17.56 -15.24
C ILE A 108 -5.85 17.71 -15.07
N LEU A 109 -6.44 17.05 -14.07
CA LEU A 109 -7.89 17.05 -13.83
C LEU A 109 -8.38 18.29 -13.07
N ARG A 110 -7.46 19.08 -12.50
CA ARG A 110 -7.73 20.36 -11.84
C ARG A 110 -7.73 21.50 -12.84
#